data_AF-A0A2G9NS05-F1
#
_entry.id   AF-A0A2G9NS05-F1
#
_cell.length_a   1.000
_cell.length_b   1.000
_cell.length_c   1.000
_cell.angle_alpha   90.00
_cell.angle_beta   90.00
_cell.angle_gamma   90.00
#
_symmetry.space_group_name_H-M   'P 1'
#
loop_
_entity.id
_entity.type
_entity.pdbx_description
1 polymer ?
#
loop_
_entity_poly.entity_id
_entity_poly.type
_entity_poly.pdbx_seq_one_letter_code
_entity_poly.pdbx_strand_id
1 'polypeptide(L)'
;MDDNPVPIRTTTEVDEENYIETTTNFYEDGSYHVKKHYTDGPDDENNWSEEWYDNLNQLHRDSELGPAFTNSSYGGNTNVFITEVYYTHGEVKRTNDGPTKIMTNTWATGYTIKEIWMKGGVKHNIDGPAVVITLNCNSKSDMERENKSIWYNEGIQGLTVYHYEDLITKGAK
;
A
#
# COMPACT_ATOMS: atom_id res chain seq x y z
N MET A 1 -12.45 2.67 17.02
CA MET A 1 -12.36 4.14 16.97
C MET A 1 -11.06 4.44 16.28
N ASP A 2 -11.05 5.40 15.37
CA ASP A 2 -9.84 5.76 14.64
C ASP A 2 -8.99 6.61 15.60
N ASP A 3 -7.96 6.01 16.19
CA ASP A 3 -7.11 6.63 17.24
C ASP A 3 -6.10 7.62 16.64
N ASN A 4 -6.48 8.29 15.55
CA ASN A 4 -5.64 9.32 14.94
C ASN A 4 -5.60 10.56 15.85
N PRO A 5 -4.40 11.16 16.04
CA PRO A 5 -4.28 12.38 16.82
C PRO A 5 -5.08 13.52 16.20
N VAL A 6 -5.58 14.44 17.03
CA VAL A 6 -6.30 15.64 16.57
C VAL A 6 -5.27 16.71 16.18
N PRO A 7 -5.34 17.29 14.97
CA PRO A 7 -4.41 18.34 14.56
C PRO A 7 -4.61 19.63 15.35
N ILE A 8 -3.52 20.30 15.72
CA ILE A 8 -3.52 21.63 16.35
C ILE A 8 -3.59 22.76 15.31
N ARG A 9 -3.22 22.45 14.06
CA ARG A 9 -3.25 23.38 12.93
C ARG A 9 -3.43 22.60 11.64
N THR A 10 -4.23 23.15 10.73
CA THR A 10 -4.38 22.63 9.36
C THR A 10 -4.13 23.77 8.38
N THR A 11 -3.41 23.49 7.30
CA THR A 11 -3.25 24.38 6.15
C THR A 11 -3.68 23.68 4.87
N THR A 12 -4.24 24.43 3.94
CA THR A 12 -4.59 23.93 2.61
C THR A 12 -3.98 24.86 1.57
N GLU A 13 -3.27 24.28 0.62
CA GLU A 13 -2.64 24.98 -0.51
C GLU A 13 -3.14 24.36 -1.80
N VAL A 14 -3.49 25.19 -2.78
CA VAL A 14 -3.95 24.77 -4.11
C VAL A 14 -2.92 25.23 -5.13
N ASP A 15 -2.34 24.27 -5.85
CA ASP A 15 -1.51 24.51 -7.01
C ASP A 15 -2.37 24.38 -8.28
N GLU A 16 -2.86 25.51 -8.79
CA GLU A 16 -3.73 25.56 -9.96
C GLU A 16 -3.02 25.14 -11.26
N GLU A 17 -1.68 25.26 -11.33
CA GLU A 17 -0.91 24.88 -12.52
C GLU A 17 -0.78 23.36 -12.63
N ASN A 18 -0.63 22.69 -11.48
CA ASN A 18 -0.49 21.23 -11.41
C ASN A 18 -1.77 20.51 -10.99
N TYR A 19 -2.85 21.25 -10.70
CA TYR A 19 -4.12 20.73 -10.23
C TYR A 19 -3.99 19.86 -8.97
N ILE A 20 -3.26 20.36 -7.98
CA ILE A 20 -2.99 19.65 -6.72
C ILE A 20 -3.54 20.47 -5.56
N GLU A 21 -4.44 19.87 -4.79
CA GLU A 21 -4.80 20.36 -3.46
C GLU A 21 -3.99 19.61 -2.41
N THR A 22 -3.22 20.35 -1.60
CA THR A 22 -2.42 19.81 -0.50
C THR A 22 -2.97 20.30 0.83
N THR A 23 -3.43 19.37 1.67
CA THR A 23 -3.79 19.63 3.06
C THR A 23 -2.70 19.12 3.99
N THR A 24 -2.18 19.99 4.86
CA THR A 24 -1.18 19.63 5.88
C THR A 24 -1.75 19.83 7.28
N ASN A 25 -1.74 18.75 8.06
CA ASN A 25 -2.17 18.69 9.45
C ASN A 25 -0.95 18.62 10.37
N PHE A 26 -0.82 19.55 11.30
CA PHE A 26 0.27 19.62 12.27
C PHE A 26 -0.23 19.19 13.65
N TYR A 27 0.58 18.44 14.39
CA TYR A 27 0.26 17.89 15.71
C TYR A 27 1.13 18.48 16.83
N GLU A 28 0.74 18.25 18.08
CA GLU A 28 1.38 18.85 19.26
C GLU A 28 2.83 18.37 19.48
N ASP A 29 3.15 17.14 19.07
CA ASP A 29 4.49 16.56 19.16
C ASP A 29 5.46 17.03 18.05
N GLY A 30 4.96 17.88 17.14
CA GLY A 30 5.69 18.39 15.98
C GLY A 30 5.64 17.48 14.75
N SER A 31 4.98 16.32 14.83
CA SER A 31 4.67 15.51 13.66
C SER A 31 3.66 16.20 12.74
N TYR A 32 3.58 15.75 11.50
CA TYR A 32 2.59 16.26 10.55
C TYR A 32 2.16 15.21 9.53
N HIS A 33 0.96 15.39 8.99
CA HIS A 33 0.35 14.55 7.98
C HIS A 33 0.01 15.41 6.76
N VAL A 34 0.49 15.00 5.60
CA VAL A 34 0.22 15.64 4.30
C VAL A 34 -0.72 14.77 3.49
N LYS A 35 -1.83 15.35 3.05
CA LYS A 35 -2.77 14.75 2.10
C LYS A 35 -2.75 15.54 0.80
N LYS A 36 -2.59 14.85 -0.34
CA LYS A 36 -2.64 15.44 -1.67
C LYS A 36 -3.79 14.84 -2.45
N HIS A 37 -4.57 15.68 -3.10
CA HIS A 37 -5.64 15.29 -4.03
C HIS A 37 -5.36 15.94 -5.39
N TYR A 38 -5.45 15.15 -6.46
CA TYR A 38 -5.14 15.61 -7.82
C TYR A 38 -6.46 15.80 -8.56
N THR A 39 -6.78 17.02 -8.98
CA THR A 39 -8.17 17.43 -9.24
C THR A 39 -8.58 17.51 -10.71
N ASP A 40 -7.69 17.39 -11.71
CA ASP A 40 -8.07 17.79 -13.09
C ASP A 40 -7.32 17.06 -14.22
N GLY A 41 -7.34 15.72 -14.20
CA GLY A 41 -7.15 14.94 -15.42
C GLY A 41 -8.48 14.36 -15.91
N PRO A 42 -8.67 14.15 -17.23
CA PRO A 42 -9.91 13.62 -17.80
C PRO A 42 -10.35 12.24 -17.25
N ASP A 43 -9.50 11.59 -16.47
CA ASP A 43 -9.74 10.31 -15.81
C ASP A 43 -9.35 10.31 -14.29
N ASP A 44 -9.04 11.46 -13.66
CA ASP A 44 -8.14 11.51 -12.47
C ASP A 44 -8.73 11.96 -11.13
N GLU A 45 -10.05 12.16 -10.99
CA GLU A 45 -10.68 12.66 -9.74
C GLU A 45 -10.42 11.81 -8.47
N ASN A 46 -9.88 10.60 -8.61
CA ASN A 46 -9.66 9.66 -7.52
C ASN A 46 -8.17 9.42 -7.19
N ASN A 47 -7.26 10.21 -7.77
CA ASN A 47 -5.85 10.15 -7.41
C ASN A 47 -5.60 10.90 -6.12
N TRP A 48 -4.96 10.25 -5.16
CA TRP A 48 -4.61 10.88 -3.89
C TRP A 48 -3.40 10.21 -3.25
N SER A 49 -2.72 10.96 -2.37
CA SER A 49 -1.69 10.39 -1.50
C SER A 49 -1.78 10.95 -0.08
N GLU A 50 -1.36 10.15 0.88
CA GLU A 50 -1.26 10.50 2.29
C GLU A 50 0.15 10.14 2.78
N GLU A 51 0.79 11.07 3.49
CA GLU A 51 2.17 10.96 3.94
C GLU A 51 2.27 11.44 5.40
N TRP A 52 2.86 10.62 6.27
CA TRP A 52 3.02 10.91 7.70
C TRP A 52 4.50 11.13 8.03
N TYR A 53 4.79 12.20 8.74
CA TYR A 53 6.13 12.64 9.06
C TYR A 53 6.29 12.86 10.56
N ASP A 54 7.43 12.46 11.11
CA ASP A 54 7.82 12.82 12.47
C ASP A 54 8.33 14.26 12.57
N ASN A 55 8.67 14.69 13.79
CA ASN A 55 9.19 16.03 14.07
C ASN A 55 10.62 16.27 13.55
N LEU A 56 11.26 15.26 12.97
CA LEU A 56 12.54 15.34 12.26
C LEU A 56 12.34 15.37 10.75
N ASN A 57 11.09 15.52 10.27
CA ASN A 57 10.75 15.56 8.85
C ASN A 57 11.09 14.24 8.13
N GLN A 58 10.98 13.11 8.83
CA GLN A 58 11.18 11.77 8.27
C GLN A 58 9.84 11.06 8.14
N LEU A 59 9.64 10.30 7.05
CA LEU A 59 8.45 9.46 6.90
C LEU A 59 8.36 8.50 8.09
N HIS A 60 7.27 8.57 8.84
CA HIS A 60 7.08 7.80 10.06
C HIS A 60 5.60 7.71 10.40
N ARG A 61 5.15 6.50 10.76
CA ARG A 61 3.88 6.27 11.46
C ARG A 61 4.00 4.97 12.23
N ASP A 62 3.48 4.93 13.46
CA ASP A 62 3.38 3.68 14.21
C ASP A 62 2.61 2.64 13.40
N SER A 63 3.16 1.44 13.27
CA SER A 63 2.63 0.45 12.32
C SER A 63 1.23 -0.07 12.69
N GLU A 64 0.83 0.10 13.95
CA GLU A 64 -0.50 -0.19 14.47
C GLU A 64 -1.54 0.84 13.99
N LEU A 65 -1.12 2.07 13.70
CA LEU A 65 -1.97 3.14 13.18
C LEU A 65 -2.08 3.11 11.65
N GLY A 66 -1.27 2.29 10.98
CA GLY A 66 -1.32 2.08 9.53
C GLY A 66 -0.04 2.51 8.80
N PRO A 67 -0.09 2.61 7.46
CA PRO A 67 1.06 2.99 6.65
C PRO A 67 1.43 4.47 6.86
N ALA A 68 2.73 4.76 6.75
CA ALA A 68 3.25 6.12 6.76
C ALA A 68 3.14 6.79 5.38
N PHE A 69 3.00 5.99 4.31
CA PHE A 69 2.74 6.47 2.96
C PHE A 69 1.65 5.63 2.31
N THR A 70 0.61 6.29 1.81
CA THR A 70 -0.41 5.68 0.97
C THR A 70 -0.58 6.48 -0.30
N ASN A 71 -0.72 5.81 -1.43
CA ASN A 71 -1.06 6.42 -2.71
C ASN A 71 -2.14 5.57 -3.39
N SER A 72 -3.20 6.23 -3.84
CA SER A 72 -4.20 5.66 -4.73
C SER A 72 -4.11 6.34 -6.08
N SER A 73 -4.03 5.54 -7.14
CA SER A 73 -4.13 6.02 -8.51
C SER A 73 -5.19 5.25 -9.28
N TYR A 74 -6.00 5.96 -10.05
CA TYR A 74 -7.01 5.43 -10.93
C TYR A 74 -6.43 5.22 -12.33
N GLY A 75 -6.53 4.00 -12.85
CA GLY A 75 -6.02 3.62 -14.17
C GLY A 75 -7.09 3.60 -15.27
N GLY A 76 -8.19 4.34 -15.10
CA GLY A 76 -9.37 4.33 -15.99
C GLY A 76 -10.47 3.36 -15.55
N ASN A 77 -11.53 3.22 -16.37
CA ASN A 77 -12.87 2.60 -16.18
C ASN A 77 -13.23 1.77 -14.92
N THR A 78 -12.33 0.97 -14.32
CA THR A 78 -12.55 0.30 -13.02
C THR A 78 -11.25 -0.04 -12.30
N ASN A 79 -10.11 0.47 -12.77
CA ASN A 79 -8.80 0.02 -12.31
C ASN A 79 -8.29 0.93 -11.19
N VAL A 80 -8.10 0.41 -9.98
CA VAL A 80 -7.58 1.17 -8.84
C VAL A 80 -6.30 0.53 -8.35
N PHE A 81 -5.22 1.30 -8.33
CA PHE A 81 -3.95 0.90 -7.74
C PHE A 81 -3.75 1.62 -6.42
N ILE A 82 -3.62 0.85 -5.34
CA ILE A 82 -3.28 1.36 -4.01
C ILE A 82 -1.90 0.84 -3.65
N THR A 83 -1.02 1.73 -3.18
CA THR A 83 0.26 1.38 -2.59
C THR A 83 0.31 1.89 -1.17
N GLU A 84 0.61 0.99 -0.23
CA GLU A 84 0.82 1.30 1.18
C GLU A 84 2.27 0.95 1.54
N VAL A 85 2.95 1.86 2.23
CA VAL A 85 4.33 1.65 2.69
C VAL A 85 4.45 2.07 4.14
N TYR A 86 5.03 1.18 4.94
CA TYR A 86 5.31 1.41 6.34
C TYR A 86 6.73 1.95 6.50
N TYR A 87 6.84 3.07 7.22
CA TYR A 87 8.12 3.69 7.54
C TYR A 87 8.23 3.89 9.04
N THR A 88 9.45 3.72 9.55
CA THR A 88 9.83 4.09 10.91
C THR A 88 11.08 4.96 10.82
N HIS A 89 10.94 6.26 11.06
CA HIS A 89 12.05 7.23 11.04
C HIS A 89 12.81 7.21 9.70
N GLY A 90 12.06 7.26 8.60
CA GLY A 90 12.60 7.28 7.24
C GLY A 90 13.05 5.91 6.70
N GLU A 91 13.10 4.86 7.52
CA GLU A 91 13.41 3.50 7.06
C GLU A 91 12.14 2.74 6.70
N VAL A 92 12.13 2.06 5.55
CA VAL A 92 11.01 1.19 5.16
C VAL A 92 11.00 -0.04 6.06
N LYS A 93 10.11 -0.03 7.07
CA LYS A 93 10.08 -1.01 8.15
C LYS A 93 8.68 -1.05 8.77
N ARG A 94 8.32 -2.22 9.28
CA ARG A 94 7.07 -2.47 10.01
C ARG A 94 7.40 -3.21 11.31
N THR A 95 6.80 -2.81 12.44
CA THR A 95 7.16 -3.35 13.76
C THR A 95 6.45 -4.65 14.14
N ASN A 96 5.40 -5.05 13.41
CA ASN A 96 4.54 -6.19 13.73
C ASN A 96 4.75 -7.42 12.81
N ASP A 97 5.96 -7.61 12.28
CA ASP A 97 6.34 -8.70 11.34
C ASP A 97 5.53 -8.77 10.03
N GLY A 98 4.62 -7.82 9.79
CA GLY A 98 3.85 -7.71 8.56
C GLY A 98 4.68 -7.20 7.37
N PRO A 99 4.09 -7.21 6.16
CA PRO A 99 4.75 -6.68 4.99
C PRO A 99 5.00 -5.18 5.14
N THR A 100 6.19 -4.74 4.75
CA THR A 100 6.61 -3.33 4.77
C THR A 100 6.01 -2.53 3.63
N LYS A 101 5.60 -3.22 2.55
CA LYS A 101 4.94 -2.61 1.40
C LYS A 101 3.83 -3.53 0.89
N ILE A 102 2.66 -2.96 0.63
CA ILE A 102 1.51 -3.64 0.05
C ILE A 102 1.12 -2.86 -1.20
N MET A 103 0.90 -3.58 -2.30
CA MET A 103 0.37 -3.03 -3.54
C MET A 103 -0.90 -3.80 -3.89
N THR A 104 -2.01 -3.10 -4.01
CA THR A 104 -3.28 -3.65 -4.42
C THR A 104 -3.66 -3.07 -5.77
N ASN A 105 -4.00 -3.92 -6.72
CA ASN A 105 -4.54 -3.54 -8.01
C ASN A 105 -5.90 -4.20 -8.12
N THR A 106 -6.98 -3.43 -8.23
CA THR A 106 -8.33 -3.95 -8.41
C THR A 106 -8.86 -3.56 -9.78
N TRP A 107 -9.63 -4.47 -10.40
CA TRP A 107 -10.29 -4.24 -11.68
C TRP A 107 -11.68 -4.87 -11.65
N ALA A 108 -12.53 -4.58 -12.65
CA ALA A 108 -13.91 -5.10 -12.72
C ALA A 108 -14.05 -6.62 -12.52
N THR A 109 -13.02 -7.38 -12.90
CA THR A 109 -13.03 -8.84 -12.91
C THR A 109 -12.11 -9.46 -11.87
N GLY A 110 -11.55 -8.72 -10.90
CA GLY A 110 -10.61 -9.31 -9.96
C GLY A 110 -9.69 -8.33 -9.24
N TYR A 111 -8.67 -8.89 -8.59
CA TYR A 111 -7.62 -8.11 -7.95
C TYR A 111 -6.28 -8.86 -7.92
N THR A 112 -5.20 -8.08 -7.79
CA THR A 112 -3.88 -8.54 -7.39
C THR A 112 -3.50 -7.87 -6.09
N ILE A 113 -3.00 -8.63 -5.12
CA ILE A 113 -2.32 -8.09 -3.94
C ILE A 113 -0.87 -8.56 -4.00
N LYS A 114 0.06 -7.63 -3.84
CA LYS A 114 1.49 -7.90 -3.73
C LYS A 114 2.02 -7.36 -2.42
N GLU A 115 2.45 -8.26 -1.57
CA GLU A 115 3.01 -7.99 -0.26
C GLU A 115 4.53 -8.18 -0.31
N ILE A 116 5.27 -7.24 0.26
CA ILE A 116 6.74 -7.23 0.25
C ILE A 116 7.25 -7.00 1.66
N TRP A 117 8.09 -7.91 2.12
CA TRP A 117 8.83 -7.83 3.37
C TRP A 117 10.25 -7.36 3.08
N MET A 118 10.74 -6.41 3.87
CA MET A 118 12.08 -5.86 3.77
C MET A 118 12.77 -5.80 5.12
N LYS A 119 14.10 -5.98 5.11
CA LYS A 119 14.99 -5.84 6.27
C LYS A 119 16.26 -5.15 5.81
N GLY A 120 16.62 -4.02 6.44
CA GLY A 120 17.81 -3.26 6.07
C GLY A 120 17.79 -2.78 4.60
N GLY A 121 16.62 -2.40 4.09
CA GLY A 121 16.45 -1.91 2.72
C GLY A 121 16.46 -2.97 1.62
N VAL A 122 16.65 -4.25 1.95
CA VAL A 122 16.59 -5.36 0.99
C VAL A 122 15.37 -6.26 1.24
N LYS A 123 14.85 -6.89 0.18
CA LYS A 123 13.77 -7.87 0.29
C LYS A 123 14.24 -9.05 1.14
N HIS A 124 13.54 -9.31 2.23
CA HIS A 124 13.87 -10.38 3.16
C HIS A 124 12.68 -10.64 4.08
N ASN A 125 12.43 -11.91 4.37
CA ASN A 125 11.51 -12.36 5.41
C ASN A 125 12.16 -13.56 6.10
N ILE A 126 12.26 -13.53 7.42
CA ILE A 126 12.98 -14.56 8.19
C ILE A 126 12.21 -15.87 8.26
N ASP A 127 10.87 -15.80 8.26
CA ASP A 127 9.98 -16.94 8.46
C ASP A 127 9.25 -17.35 7.17
N GLY A 128 9.53 -16.68 6.04
CA GLY A 128 8.70 -16.79 4.86
C GLY A 128 9.27 -16.21 3.57
N PRO A 129 8.48 -16.23 2.48
CA PRO A 129 8.82 -15.52 1.26
C PRO A 129 8.92 -14.01 1.53
N ALA A 130 9.86 -13.35 0.87
CA ALA A 130 9.98 -11.89 0.96
C ALA A 130 8.99 -11.16 0.03
N VAL A 131 8.39 -11.88 -0.93
CA VAL A 131 7.31 -11.36 -1.77
C VAL A 131 6.23 -12.42 -1.89
N VAL A 132 5.00 -12.02 -1.62
CA VAL A 132 3.79 -12.81 -1.90
C VAL A 132 2.95 -12.04 -2.91
N ILE A 133 2.48 -12.72 -3.96
CA ILE A 133 1.55 -12.18 -4.94
C ILE A 133 0.32 -13.08 -4.93
N THR A 134 -0.83 -12.52 -4.60
CA THR A 134 -2.13 -13.18 -4.68
C THR A 134 -2.88 -12.63 -5.87
N LEU A 135 -3.30 -13.50 -6.78
CA LEU A 135 -4.16 -13.19 -7.92
C LEU A 135 -5.53 -13.80 -7.69
N ASN A 136 -6.57 -12.99 -7.87
CA ASN A 136 -7.95 -13.44 -7.82
C ASN A 136 -8.70 -12.89 -9.03
N CYS A 137 -9.15 -13.77 -9.91
CA CYS A 137 -9.98 -13.41 -11.06
C CYS A 137 -11.38 -14.03 -10.92
N ASN A 138 -12.40 -13.22 -11.21
CA ASN A 138 -13.81 -13.57 -11.21
C ASN A 138 -14.31 -14.06 -12.58
N SER A 139 -13.40 -14.38 -13.53
CA SER A 139 -13.82 -14.96 -14.81
C SER A 139 -14.47 -16.32 -14.56
N LYS A 140 -15.76 -16.42 -14.90
CA LYS A 140 -16.64 -17.58 -14.63
C LYS A 140 -16.12 -18.96 -15.07
N SER A 141 -15.06 -19.04 -15.86
CA SER A 141 -14.45 -20.30 -16.32
C SER A 141 -13.33 -20.82 -15.41
N ASP A 142 -12.61 -19.93 -14.71
CA ASP A 142 -11.34 -20.27 -14.07
C ASP A 142 -11.23 -19.54 -12.71
N MET A 143 -12.06 -19.95 -11.75
CA MET A 143 -11.89 -19.55 -10.34
C MET A 143 -10.65 -20.23 -9.75
N GLU A 144 -9.48 -19.91 -10.30
CA GLU A 144 -8.20 -20.32 -9.76
C GLU A 144 -7.63 -19.14 -8.96
N ARG A 145 -7.38 -19.38 -7.68
CA ARG A 145 -6.54 -18.47 -6.90
C ARG A 145 -5.10 -18.89 -7.15
N GLU A 146 -4.33 -18.01 -7.78
CA GLU A 146 -2.89 -18.20 -7.95
C GLU A 146 -2.18 -17.41 -6.86
N ASN A 147 -1.43 -18.10 -6.00
CA ASN A 147 -0.51 -17.46 -5.08
C ASN A 147 0.92 -17.76 -5.52
N LYS A 148 1.74 -16.70 -5.63
CA LYS A 148 3.16 -16.79 -5.98
C LYS A 148 4.00 -16.28 -4.82
N SER A 149 4.90 -17.13 -4.34
CA SER A 149 5.80 -16.85 -3.22
C SER A 149 7.24 -16.78 -3.74
N ILE A 150 7.95 -15.69 -3.45
CA ILE A 150 9.34 -15.47 -3.88
C ILE A 150 10.23 -15.27 -2.66
N TRP A 151 11.23 -16.14 -2.55
CA TRP A 151 12.22 -16.12 -1.48
C TRP A 151 13.49 -15.40 -1.92
N TYR A 152 14.07 -14.65 -0.98
CA TYR A 152 15.29 -13.90 -1.18
C TYR A 152 16.31 -14.26 -0.10
N ASN A 153 17.56 -14.45 -0.48
CA ASN A 153 18.69 -14.59 0.44
C ASN A 153 19.62 -13.39 0.25
N GLU A 154 19.78 -12.58 1.29
CA GLU A 154 20.61 -11.35 1.26
C GLU A 154 20.29 -10.42 0.07
N GLY A 155 19.00 -10.29 -0.26
CA GLY A 155 18.54 -9.46 -1.39
C GLY A 155 18.64 -10.12 -2.77
N ILE A 156 19.20 -11.33 -2.88
CA ILE A 156 19.26 -12.10 -4.13
C ILE A 156 18.05 -13.04 -4.21
N GLN A 157 17.32 -13.00 -5.32
CA GLN A 157 16.19 -13.90 -5.54
C GLN A 157 16.69 -15.35 -5.65
N GLY A 158 16.21 -16.23 -4.77
CA GLY A 158 16.61 -17.64 -4.73
C GLY A 158 15.57 -18.57 -5.34
N LEU A 159 14.38 -18.65 -4.72
CA LEU A 159 13.34 -19.60 -5.07
C LEU A 159 12.03 -18.88 -5.40
N THR A 160 11.31 -19.39 -6.38
CA THR A 160 9.94 -18.98 -6.70
C THR A 160 9.04 -20.21 -6.63
N VAL A 161 7.96 -20.13 -5.85
CA VAL A 161 6.98 -21.19 -5.67
C VAL A 161 5.62 -20.69 -6.14
N TYR A 162 4.91 -21.53 -6.89
CA TYR A 162 3.56 -21.28 -7.37
C TYR A 162 2.60 -22.22 -6.64
N HIS A 163 1.50 -21.67 -6.13
CA HIS A 163 0.44 -22.40 -5.47
C HIS A 163 -0.87 -22.14 -6.22
N TYR A 164 -1.51 -23.22 -6.67
CA TYR A 164 -2.81 -23.18 -7.33
C TYR A 164 -3.84 -23.79 -6.38
N GLU A 165 -4.89 -23.03 -6.07
CA GLU A 165 -6.03 -23.53 -5.30
C GLU A 165 -7.25 -23.64 -6.23
N ASP A 166 -7.71 -24.87 -6.49
CA ASP A 166 -8.96 -25.13 -7.20
C ASP A 166 -10.15 -24.78 -6.30
N LEU A 167 -10.89 -23.71 -6.61
CA LEU A 167 -12.09 -23.34 -5.84
C LEU A 167 -13.33 -24.17 -6.22
N ILE A 168 -13.20 -25.22 -7.05
CA ILE A 168 -14.32 -25.91 -7.72
C ILE A 168 -15.10 -26.91 -6.83
N THR A 169 -14.73 -27.19 -5.58
CA THR A 169 -15.35 -28.30 -4.80
C THR A 169 -16.46 -27.94 -3.80
N LYS A 170 -17.25 -26.88 -4.02
CA LYS A 170 -18.47 -26.63 -3.21
C LYS A 170 -19.66 -26.12 -4.03
N GLY A 171 -20.41 -27.04 -4.65
CA GLY A 171 -21.66 -26.66 -5.30
C GLY A 171 -22.51 -27.72 -6.01
N ALA A 172 -22.16 -29.01 -5.95
CA ALA A 172 -23.04 -30.08 -6.41
C ALA A 172 -23.65 -30.82 -5.21
N LYS A 173 -24.82 -30.35 -4.75
CA LYS A 173 -25.79 -31.14 -3.97
C LYS A 173 -27.19 -30.80 -4.44
#